data_AF-A0A9E0XHA4-F1
#
_entry.id   AF-A0A9E0XHA4-F1
#
_cell.length_a   1.000
_cell.length_b   1.000
_cell.length_c   1.000
_cell.angle_alpha   90.00
_cell.angle_beta   90.00
_cell.angle_gamma   90.00
#
_symmetry.space_group_name_H-M   'P 1'
#
loop_
_entity.id
_entity.type
_entity.pdbx_description
1 polymer ?
#
loop_
_entity_poly.entity_id
_entity_poly.type
_entity_poly.pdbx_seq_one_letter_code
_entity_poly.pdbx_strand_id
1 'polypeptide(L)'
;MNVILTDISAELQQNSATQIRQNEISIDNENLFEYFPEEYREKASSLLISRSETKNDLHKKLFSLGFSSFEDALKQEIDISNQTKASELIALQQEIKDFLRKEKEFLEIAGAVFIEPAKIHKTVDISERILTEHDCKIYQRGGRLVRILKQCHLPKPKKSKSQEQESIRRSPDAQIIRELDSTYLTELLNRLKLWIKQDNRSSDGMKKLDCPERIARHLLARGEWDLFPVLVGVINHPTLRPDGSILDIPGYDEETGLLFAPDHDDFAKIPQYPTRDDARVSLDIILDVLRDFPFDESDEDGDYTNTHRSVALSAILTGLIRKSISTAPLHGFSAPKMASGKSLLADIVAIIGSGNDCTMLSHADNEVEEKKRLMAVLLEADPFVCFDNIERPFGSSALCTVLTQQKYKDRILGETRNTEALTNICFLATGNNLTFIGDLSTRTMMCKLDPKVERPEEREFDVDLRKYARQNRGKLVQAGLTILRAYHVAGCPKQEIKQF
;
A
#
# COMPACT_ATOMS: atom_id res chain seq x y z
N MET A 1 -40.39 1.88 26.70
CA MET A 1 -40.71 0.52 26.21
C MET A 1 -40.83 0.48 24.68
N ASN A 2 -41.62 1.35 24.03
CA ASN A 2 -41.73 1.47 22.55
C ASN A 2 -40.63 2.29 21.84
N VAL A 3 -39.46 2.50 22.47
CA VAL A 3 -38.30 3.16 21.83
C VAL A 3 -37.10 2.21 21.80
N ILE A 4 -36.97 1.36 22.82
CA ILE A 4 -35.95 0.29 22.90
C ILE A 4 -36.29 -0.88 21.95
N LEU A 5 -37.58 -1.15 21.72
CA LEU A 5 -38.03 -2.20 20.79
C LEU A 5 -37.84 -1.79 19.31
N THR A 6 -37.85 -0.48 19.02
CA THR A 6 -37.72 0.06 17.66
C THR A 6 -36.26 0.08 17.19
N ASP A 7 -35.32 0.37 18.09
CA ASP A 7 -33.88 0.32 17.77
C ASP A 7 -33.38 -1.11 17.55
N ILE A 8 -33.84 -2.08 18.35
CA ILE A 8 -33.50 -3.50 18.19
C ILE A 8 -34.15 -4.09 16.92
N SER A 9 -35.37 -3.66 16.58
CA SER A 9 -36.04 -4.12 15.35
C SER A 9 -35.46 -3.49 14.08
N ALA A 10 -34.91 -2.27 14.14
CA ALA A 10 -34.27 -1.63 12.98
C ALA A 10 -32.89 -2.23 12.67
N GLU A 11 -32.10 -2.60 13.69
CA GLU A 11 -30.85 -3.34 13.53
C GLU A 11 -31.07 -4.78 13.00
N LEU A 12 -32.20 -5.41 13.36
CA LEU A 12 -32.56 -6.74 12.88
C LEU A 12 -33.15 -6.73 11.45
N GLN A 13 -33.72 -5.62 10.98
CA GLN A 13 -34.26 -5.51 9.62
C GLN A 13 -33.22 -5.10 8.56
N GLN A 14 -32.14 -4.42 8.93
CA GLN A 14 -31.05 -4.08 8.00
C GLN A 14 -30.14 -5.28 7.67
N ASN A 15 -30.09 -6.30 8.53
CA ASN A 15 -29.32 -7.51 8.28
C ASN A 15 -30.17 -8.53 7.51
N SER A 16 -30.19 -8.36 6.19
CA SER A 16 -30.78 -9.29 5.23
C SER A 16 -30.43 -10.76 5.53
N ALA A 17 -31.42 -11.63 5.30
CA ALA A 17 -31.55 -13.03 5.72
C ALA A 17 -30.48 -14.04 5.22
N THR A 18 -29.30 -13.55 4.83
CA THR A 18 -28.15 -14.37 4.44
C THR A 18 -27.07 -14.40 5.52
N GLN A 19 -27.01 -13.43 6.45
CA GLN A 19 -25.93 -13.33 7.45
C GLN A 19 -26.18 -14.06 8.78
N ILE A 20 -27.43 -14.43 9.11
CA ILE A 20 -27.71 -15.12 10.38
C ILE A 20 -27.57 -16.65 10.25
N ARG A 21 -27.60 -17.22 9.03
CA ARG A 21 -27.34 -18.66 8.82
C ARG A 21 -25.87 -19.09 8.99
N GLN A 22 -24.94 -18.14 9.16
CA GLN A 22 -23.51 -18.45 9.33
C GLN A 22 -23.00 -18.33 10.78
N ASN A 23 -23.84 -17.91 11.74
CA ASN A 23 -23.45 -17.76 13.14
C ASN A 23 -23.97 -18.87 14.07
N GLU A 24 -24.31 -20.04 13.55
CA GLU A 24 -24.12 -21.28 14.33
C GLU A 24 -22.62 -21.59 14.30
N ILE A 25 -21.88 -20.83 15.12
CA ILE A 25 -20.45 -20.94 15.24
C ILE A 25 -20.16 -22.35 15.80
N SER A 26 -19.72 -23.25 14.94
CA SER A 26 -18.72 -24.25 15.31
C SER A 26 -17.50 -23.45 15.79
N ILE A 27 -17.52 -23.03 17.05
CA ILE A 27 -16.36 -22.40 17.69
C ILE A 27 -15.38 -23.54 17.82
N ASP A 28 -14.33 -23.54 17.00
CA ASP A 28 -13.13 -24.33 17.25
C ASP A 28 -12.60 -23.92 18.63
N ASN A 29 -12.99 -24.68 19.65
CA ASN A 29 -12.68 -24.41 21.06
C ASN A 29 -11.17 -24.49 21.35
N GLU A 30 -10.35 -24.93 20.40
CA GLU A 30 -8.92 -25.18 20.60
C GLU A 30 -8.10 -23.90 20.83
N ASN A 31 -8.58 -22.71 20.44
CA ASN A 31 -7.81 -21.46 20.52
C ASN A 31 -8.46 -20.30 21.30
N LEU A 32 -9.54 -20.55 22.04
CA LEU A 32 -10.33 -19.48 22.68
C LEU A 32 -9.53 -18.60 23.67
N PHE A 33 -8.43 -19.11 24.24
CA PHE A 33 -7.58 -18.44 25.23
C PHE A 33 -6.12 -18.33 24.76
N GLU A 34 -5.87 -18.27 23.46
CA GLU A 34 -4.52 -18.29 22.90
C GLU A 34 -3.62 -17.16 23.43
N TYR A 35 -4.16 -16.00 23.77
CA TYR A 35 -3.35 -14.88 24.29
C TYR A 35 -3.24 -14.85 25.82
N PHE A 36 -3.75 -15.89 26.50
CA PHE A 36 -3.64 -16.04 27.96
C PHE A 36 -2.40 -16.86 28.35
N PRO A 37 -1.82 -16.61 29.53
CA PRO A 37 -0.79 -17.47 30.10
C PRO A 37 -1.33 -18.87 30.39
N GLU A 38 -0.49 -19.91 30.30
CA GLU A 38 -0.89 -21.33 30.49
C GLU A 38 -1.68 -21.55 31.78
N GLU A 39 -1.24 -20.98 32.90
CA GLU A 39 -1.90 -21.08 34.21
C GLU A 39 -3.36 -20.58 34.21
N TYR A 40 -3.68 -19.63 33.34
CA TYR A 40 -5.05 -19.12 33.19
C TYR A 40 -5.85 -19.92 32.17
N ARG A 41 -5.20 -20.52 31.16
CA ARG A 41 -5.87 -21.38 30.18
C ARG A 41 -6.51 -22.60 30.86
N GLU A 42 -5.79 -23.25 31.78
CA GLU A 42 -6.32 -24.41 32.52
C GLU A 42 -7.56 -24.06 33.36
N LYS A 43 -7.52 -22.91 34.07
CA LYS A 43 -8.67 -22.40 34.82
C LYS A 43 -9.83 -22.05 33.89
N ALA A 44 -9.54 -21.48 32.73
CA ALA A 44 -10.54 -21.13 31.74
C ALA A 44 -11.24 -22.35 31.11
N SER A 45 -10.51 -23.45 30.90
CA SER A 45 -11.09 -24.74 30.47
C SER A 45 -12.14 -25.27 31.45
N SER A 46 -11.93 -25.11 32.76
CA SER A 46 -12.93 -25.50 33.76
C SER A 46 -14.20 -24.63 33.72
N LEU A 47 -14.06 -23.33 33.43
CA LEU A 47 -15.18 -22.41 33.25
C LEU A 47 -15.98 -22.70 31.98
N LEU A 48 -15.30 -23.13 30.90
CA LEU A 48 -15.96 -23.58 29.67
C LEU A 48 -16.87 -24.79 29.92
N ILE A 49 -16.40 -25.77 30.70
CA ILE A 49 -17.18 -26.97 31.06
C ILE A 49 -18.44 -26.57 31.84
N SER A 50 -18.30 -25.77 32.91
CA SER A 50 -19.44 -25.31 33.71
C SER A 50 -20.47 -24.49 32.91
N ARG A 51 -20.01 -23.68 31.95
CA ARG A 51 -20.89 -22.95 31.02
C ARG A 51 -21.63 -23.89 30.08
N SER A 52 -20.96 -24.90 29.56
CA SER A 52 -21.59 -25.90 28.67
C SER A 52 -22.73 -26.65 29.38
N GLU A 53 -22.56 -26.95 30.67
CA GLU A 53 -23.59 -27.55 31.52
C GLU A 53 -24.79 -26.60 31.69
N THR A 54 -24.53 -25.31 31.97
CA THR A 54 -25.58 -24.29 32.11
C THR A 54 -26.38 -24.12 30.81
N LYS A 55 -25.70 -24.12 29.65
CA LYS A 55 -26.32 -24.09 28.33
C LYS A 55 -27.23 -25.31 28.10
N ASN A 56 -26.74 -26.50 28.46
CA ASN A 56 -27.51 -27.74 28.32
C ASN A 56 -28.76 -27.75 29.22
N ASP A 57 -28.67 -27.23 30.43
CA ASP A 57 -29.83 -27.13 31.33
C ASP A 57 -30.87 -26.13 30.84
N LEU A 58 -30.44 -25.01 30.25
CA LEU A 58 -31.35 -24.07 29.57
C LEU A 58 -32.04 -24.72 28.37
N HIS A 59 -31.32 -25.51 27.55
CA HIS A 59 -31.92 -26.27 26.46
C HIS A 59 -32.95 -27.28 26.96
N LYS A 60 -32.70 -27.99 28.07
CA LYS A 60 -33.69 -28.90 28.67
C LYS A 60 -34.97 -28.17 29.10
N LYS A 61 -34.83 -27.03 29.79
CA LYS A 61 -35.98 -26.17 30.17
C LYS A 61 -36.74 -25.68 28.94
N LEU A 62 -36.01 -25.26 27.91
CA LEU A 62 -36.55 -24.78 26.64
C LEU A 62 -37.37 -25.85 25.92
N PHE A 63 -36.85 -27.08 25.81
CA PHE A 63 -37.58 -28.21 25.23
C PHE A 63 -38.82 -28.60 26.05
N SER A 64 -38.74 -28.53 27.39
CA SER A 64 -39.89 -28.84 28.25
C SER A 64 -41.06 -27.88 28.07
N LEU A 65 -40.79 -26.67 27.59
CA LEU A 65 -41.78 -25.64 27.25
C LEU A 65 -42.19 -25.64 25.76
N GLY A 66 -41.66 -26.57 24.96
CA GLY A 66 -42.08 -26.81 23.58
C GLY A 66 -41.36 -25.97 22.52
N PHE A 67 -40.27 -25.30 22.86
CA PHE A 67 -39.47 -24.53 21.90
C PHE A 67 -38.33 -25.38 21.32
N SER A 68 -37.87 -25.04 20.11
CA SER A 68 -36.74 -25.68 19.43
C SER A 68 -35.42 -24.92 19.56
N SER A 69 -35.47 -23.60 19.77
CA SER A 69 -34.29 -22.75 19.86
C SER A 69 -34.46 -21.57 20.83
N PHE A 70 -33.34 -20.98 21.27
CA PHE A 70 -33.36 -19.73 22.06
C PHE A 70 -34.06 -18.59 21.33
N GLU A 71 -33.94 -18.50 20.00
CA GLU A 71 -34.63 -17.48 19.22
C GLU A 71 -36.15 -17.64 19.26
N ASP A 72 -36.64 -18.87 19.11
CA ASP A 72 -38.08 -19.17 19.12
C ASP A 72 -38.69 -18.77 20.47
N ALA A 73 -38.00 -19.12 21.57
CA ALA A 73 -38.43 -18.77 22.92
C ALA A 73 -38.43 -17.26 23.19
N LEU A 74 -37.48 -16.50 22.62
CA LEU A 74 -37.36 -15.05 22.79
C LEU A 74 -38.35 -14.25 21.92
N LYS A 75 -38.77 -14.79 20.77
CA LYS A 75 -39.73 -14.16 19.84
C LYS A 75 -41.19 -14.42 20.21
N GLN A 76 -41.46 -15.40 21.07
CA GLN A 76 -42.81 -15.75 21.49
C GLN A 76 -43.49 -14.62 22.28
N GLU A 77 -44.68 -14.21 21.82
CA GLU A 77 -45.53 -13.26 22.55
C GLU A 77 -46.10 -13.91 23.82
N ILE A 78 -46.11 -13.14 24.91
CA ILE A 78 -46.56 -13.60 26.23
C ILE A 78 -48.09 -13.56 26.26
N ASP A 79 -48.71 -14.73 26.26
CA ASP A 79 -50.16 -14.86 26.47
C ASP A 79 -50.51 -14.79 27.96
N ILE A 80 -51.18 -13.70 28.37
CA ILE A 80 -51.51 -13.38 29.76
C ILE A 80 -52.71 -14.22 30.26
N SER A 81 -53.40 -14.95 29.37
CA SER A 81 -54.58 -15.77 29.72
C SER A 81 -54.24 -16.94 30.67
N ASN A 82 -53.00 -17.44 30.63
CA ASN A 82 -52.49 -18.48 31.53
C ASN A 82 -51.32 -17.92 32.35
N GLN A 83 -51.63 -17.38 33.52
CA GLN A 83 -50.67 -16.72 34.41
C GLN A 83 -49.44 -17.59 34.74
N THR A 84 -49.63 -18.91 34.91
CA THR A 84 -48.55 -19.84 35.23
C THR A 84 -47.58 -19.99 34.05
N LYS A 85 -48.09 -20.29 32.85
CA LYS A 85 -47.25 -20.41 31.65
C LYS A 85 -46.58 -19.09 31.26
N ALA A 86 -47.28 -17.97 31.41
CA ALA A 86 -46.73 -16.64 31.20
C ALA A 86 -45.54 -16.36 32.13
N SER A 87 -45.66 -16.71 33.42
CA SER A 87 -44.59 -16.52 34.40
C SER A 87 -43.35 -17.38 34.12
N GLU A 88 -43.56 -18.64 33.69
CA GLU A 88 -42.48 -19.57 33.32
C GLU A 88 -41.74 -19.11 32.07
N LEU A 89 -42.47 -18.63 31.05
CA LEU A 89 -41.88 -18.11 29.83
C LEU A 89 -41.07 -16.82 30.08
N ILE A 90 -41.58 -15.90 30.91
CA ILE A 90 -40.85 -14.67 31.29
C ILE A 90 -39.55 -15.02 32.02
N ALA A 91 -39.60 -15.96 32.98
CA ALA A 91 -38.43 -16.41 33.71
C ALA A 91 -37.39 -17.06 32.77
N LEU A 92 -37.82 -17.94 31.86
CA LEU A 92 -36.95 -18.55 30.86
C LEU A 92 -36.33 -17.51 29.91
N GLN A 93 -37.12 -16.57 29.39
CA GLN A 93 -36.62 -15.51 28.52
C GLN A 93 -35.57 -14.63 29.22
N GLN A 94 -35.76 -14.34 30.51
CA GLN A 94 -34.80 -13.60 31.32
C GLN A 94 -33.51 -14.40 31.55
N GLU A 95 -33.61 -15.68 31.92
CA GLU A 95 -32.46 -16.57 32.08
C GLU A 95 -31.65 -16.71 30.77
N ILE A 96 -32.32 -16.85 29.62
CA ILE A 96 -31.68 -16.92 28.30
C ILE A 96 -30.95 -15.61 27.99
N LYS A 97 -31.59 -14.44 28.20
CA LYS A 97 -30.96 -13.14 27.97
C LYS A 97 -29.73 -12.94 28.85
N ASP A 98 -29.83 -13.29 30.13
CA ASP A 98 -28.72 -13.18 31.07
C ASP A 98 -27.57 -14.13 30.73
N PHE A 99 -27.89 -15.36 30.28
CA PHE A 99 -26.90 -16.31 29.77
C PHE A 99 -26.20 -15.78 28.52
N LEU A 100 -26.95 -15.36 27.49
CA LEU A 100 -26.38 -14.85 26.24
C LEU A 100 -25.51 -13.61 26.46
N ARG A 101 -25.93 -12.70 27.35
CA ARG A 101 -25.12 -11.54 27.74
C ARG A 101 -23.79 -11.97 28.38
N LYS A 102 -23.84 -12.86 29.37
CA LYS A 102 -22.64 -13.39 30.03
C LYS A 102 -21.75 -14.19 29.07
N GLU A 103 -22.34 -14.86 28.09
CA GLU A 103 -21.61 -15.62 27.08
C GLU A 103 -20.84 -14.69 26.14
N LYS A 104 -21.48 -13.60 25.68
CA LYS A 104 -20.82 -12.56 24.90
C LYS A 104 -19.66 -11.91 25.67
N GLU A 105 -19.90 -11.50 26.92
CA GLU A 105 -18.87 -10.90 27.78
C GLU A 105 -17.68 -11.85 27.99
N PHE A 106 -17.92 -13.16 28.05
CA PHE A 106 -16.87 -14.17 28.19
C PHE A 106 -16.09 -14.42 26.91
N LEU A 107 -16.74 -14.53 25.76
CA LEU A 107 -16.06 -14.67 24.47
C LEU A 107 -15.16 -13.45 24.19
N GLU A 108 -15.62 -12.25 24.54
CA GLU A 108 -14.83 -11.02 24.47
C GLU A 108 -13.57 -11.09 25.36
N ILE A 109 -13.70 -11.62 26.58
CA ILE A 109 -12.56 -11.77 27.50
C ILE A 109 -11.64 -12.91 27.05
N ALA A 110 -12.17 -14.02 26.55
CA ALA A 110 -11.39 -15.16 26.13
C ALA A 110 -10.42 -14.78 25.00
N GLY A 111 -10.90 -14.03 24.01
CA GLY A 111 -10.07 -13.49 22.93
C GLY A 111 -9.22 -12.27 23.29
N ALA A 112 -9.23 -11.80 24.54
CA ALA A 112 -8.50 -10.61 24.96
C ALA A 112 -6.99 -10.88 25.16
N VAL A 113 -6.18 -9.84 25.01
CA VAL A 113 -4.74 -9.88 25.28
C VAL A 113 -4.49 -9.65 26.76
N PHE A 114 -3.86 -10.62 27.41
CA PHE A 114 -3.49 -10.53 28.82
C PHE A 114 -2.11 -9.89 29.00
N ILE A 115 -2.05 -8.79 29.74
CA ILE A 115 -0.80 -8.09 30.04
C ILE A 115 -0.21 -8.63 31.34
N GLU A 116 0.77 -9.53 31.20
CA GLU A 116 1.53 -10.05 32.33
C GLU A 116 2.56 -9.04 32.85
N PRO A 117 2.61 -8.75 34.16
CA PRO A 117 3.71 -8.01 34.77
C PRO A 117 5.06 -8.66 34.46
N ALA A 118 6.10 -7.85 34.21
CA ALA A 118 7.47 -8.29 33.91
C ALA A 118 7.68 -9.16 32.65
N LYS A 119 6.64 -9.42 31.84
CA LYS A 119 6.74 -10.21 30.60
C LYS A 119 6.35 -9.43 29.34
N ILE A 120 6.79 -8.17 29.27
CA ILE A 120 6.43 -7.26 28.16
C ILE A 120 6.82 -7.80 26.78
N HIS A 121 7.92 -8.55 26.68
CA HIS A 121 8.37 -9.19 25.44
C HIS A 121 7.27 -10.11 24.86
N LYS A 122 6.64 -10.96 25.68
CA LYS A 122 5.55 -11.84 25.23
C LYS A 122 4.36 -11.05 24.71
N THR A 123 4.01 -9.96 25.38
CA THR A 123 2.91 -9.10 24.94
C THR A 123 3.23 -8.43 23.60
N VAL A 124 4.49 -8.02 23.38
CA VAL A 124 4.94 -7.49 22.09
C VAL A 124 4.90 -8.56 20.99
N ASP A 125 5.31 -9.80 21.28
CA ASP A 125 5.21 -10.94 20.34
C ASP A 125 3.75 -11.26 19.98
N ILE A 126 2.85 -11.17 20.97
CA ILE A 126 1.40 -11.30 20.75
C ILE A 126 0.89 -10.17 19.86
N SER A 127 1.29 -8.92 20.12
CA SER A 127 0.92 -7.78 19.27
C SER A 127 1.34 -7.95 17.82
N GLU A 128 2.56 -8.43 17.58
CA GLU A 128 3.04 -8.71 16.24
C GLU A 128 2.17 -9.75 15.53
N ARG A 129 1.88 -10.88 16.21
CA ARG A 129 1.00 -11.93 15.66
C ARG A 129 -0.40 -11.41 15.33
N ILE A 130 -1.02 -10.66 16.23
CA ILE A 130 -2.36 -10.07 16.01
C ILE A 130 -2.37 -9.19 14.74
N LEU A 131 -1.34 -8.37 14.55
CA LEU A 131 -1.29 -7.46 13.40
C LEU A 131 -1.15 -8.22 12.08
N THR A 132 -0.40 -9.33 12.07
CA THR A 132 -0.22 -10.19 10.89
C THR A 132 -1.45 -11.05 10.61
N GLU A 133 -2.08 -11.65 11.63
CA GLU A 133 -3.29 -12.48 11.51
C GLU A 133 -4.48 -11.72 10.93
N HIS A 134 -4.56 -10.42 11.20
CA HIS A 134 -5.64 -9.54 10.73
C HIS A 134 -5.32 -8.82 9.39
N ASP A 135 -4.23 -9.18 8.70
CA ASP A 135 -3.76 -8.56 7.44
C ASP A 135 -3.85 -7.02 7.46
N CYS A 136 -3.22 -6.40 8.47
CA CYS A 136 -3.27 -4.95 8.65
C CYS A 136 -2.48 -4.17 7.57
N LYS A 137 -1.94 -4.84 6.55
CA LYS A 137 -1.11 -4.26 5.48
C LYS A 137 0.08 -3.46 6.03
N ILE A 138 0.73 -4.03 7.05
CA ILE A 138 1.96 -3.51 7.65
C ILE A 138 3.14 -4.29 7.08
N TYR A 139 4.18 -3.57 6.72
CA TYR A 139 5.38 -4.13 6.11
C TYR A 139 6.61 -3.60 6.84
N GLN A 140 7.77 -4.22 6.58
CA GLN A 140 9.05 -3.67 7.00
C GLN A 140 9.84 -3.12 5.81
N ARG A 141 10.46 -1.95 5.98
CA ARG A 141 11.31 -1.32 4.97
C ARG A 141 12.34 -0.41 5.65
N GLY A 142 13.62 -0.57 5.30
CA GLY A 142 14.69 0.29 5.82
C GLY A 142 14.85 0.25 7.35
N GLY A 143 14.54 -0.90 7.99
CA GLY A 143 14.61 -1.08 9.45
C GLY A 143 13.49 -0.37 10.22
N ARG A 144 12.35 -0.16 9.57
CA ARG A 144 11.14 0.49 10.12
C ARG A 144 9.89 -0.30 9.71
N LEU A 145 8.87 -0.27 10.55
CA LEU A 145 7.53 -0.68 10.13
C LEU A 145 6.88 0.44 9.34
N VAL A 146 6.31 0.07 8.20
CA VAL A 146 5.71 1.00 7.26
C VAL A 146 4.32 0.55 6.83
N ARG A 147 3.51 1.52 6.42
CA ARG A 147 2.20 1.34 5.79
C ARG A 147 2.12 2.19 4.53
N ILE A 148 1.15 1.88 3.69
CA ILE A 148 0.93 2.57 2.42
C ILE A 148 -0.25 3.51 2.59
N LEU A 149 -0.07 4.75 2.17
CA LEU A 149 -1.09 5.79 2.22
C LEU A 149 -1.22 6.47 0.85
N LYS A 150 -2.34 7.17 0.63
CA LYS A 150 -2.47 8.11 -0.48
C LYS A 150 -2.10 9.51 -0.01
N GLN A 151 -1.43 10.28 -0.86
CA GLN A 151 -0.99 11.65 -0.55
C GLN A 151 -2.16 12.55 -0.12
N CYS A 152 -3.35 12.39 -0.70
CA CYS A 152 -4.56 13.16 -0.38
C CYS A 152 -5.05 12.98 1.07
N HIS A 153 -4.68 11.90 1.74
CA HIS A 153 -5.01 11.65 3.14
C HIS A 153 -4.05 12.35 4.12
N LEU A 154 -2.93 12.90 3.62
CA LEU A 154 -2.02 13.65 4.47
C LEU A 154 -2.52 15.07 4.69
N PRO A 155 -2.33 15.63 5.91
CA PRO A 155 -2.63 17.03 6.16
C PRO A 155 -1.76 17.89 5.24
N LYS A 156 -2.38 18.86 4.55
CA LYS A 156 -1.64 19.85 3.78
C LYS A 156 -0.70 20.60 4.73
N PRO A 157 0.58 20.81 4.36
CA PRO A 157 1.49 21.55 5.21
C PRO A 157 0.90 22.93 5.52
N LYS A 158 1.00 23.35 6.79
CA LYS A 158 0.60 24.71 7.18
C LYS A 158 1.43 25.67 6.34
N LYS A 159 0.79 26.62 5.64
CA LYS A 159 1.47 27.70 4.91
C LYS A 159 2.40 28.46 5.88
N SER A 160 3.67 28.05 5.97
CA SER A 160 4.68 28.80 6.68
C SER A 160 4.90 30.13 5.95
N LYS A 161 5.14 31.20 6.71
CA LYS A 161 5.29 32.58 6.19
C LYS A 161 6.55 32.79 5.32
N SER A 162 7.39 31.78 5.13
CA SER A 162 8.41 31.72 4.10
C SER A 162 7.86 30.93 2.91
N GLN A 163 7.78 31.57 1.74
CA GLN A 163 7.49 30.95 0.46
C GLN A 163 8.64 30.02 0.01
N GLU A 164 9.05 29.06 0.84
CA GLU A 164 9.70 27.87 0.30
C GLU A 164 8.60 27.15 -0.47
N GLN A 165 8.62 27.31 -1.81
CA GLN A 165 7.90 26.43 -2.72
C GLN A 165 8.05 25.00 -2.19
N GLU A 166 6.96 24.24 -2.05
CA GLU A 166 7.03 22.82 -1.73
C GLU A 166 8.06 22.18 -2.67
N SER A 167 9.23 21.86 -2.12
CA SER A 167 10.41 21.42 -2.88
C SER A 167 10.21 20.03 -3.47
N ILE A 168 9.21 19.31 -2.95
CA ILE A 168 8.67 18.05 -3.42
C ILE A 168 7.17 18.27 -3.61
N ARG A 169 6.66 18.08 -4.83
CA ARG A 169 5.22 18.15 -5.14
C ARG A 169 4.74 16.82 -5.69
N ARG A 170 3.65 16.29 -5.15
CA ARG A 170 3.09 14.99 -5.53
C ARG A 170 1.67 15.12 -6.02
N SER A 171 1.25 14.20 -6.89
CA SER A 171 -0.17 13.99 -7.21
C SER A 171 -0.94 13.64 -5.94
N PRO A 172 -2.19 14.13 -5.75
CA PRO A 172 -3.04 13.75 -4.62
C PRO A 172 -3.27 12.23 -4.51
N ASP A 173 -3.35 11.53 -5.63
CA ASP A 173 -3.62 10.09 -5.66
C ASP A 173 -2.35 9.23 -5.63
N ALA A 174 -1.17 9.85 -5.49
CA ALA A 174 0.09 9.13 -5.36
C ALA A 174 0.10 8.25 -4.10
N GLN A 175 0.44 6.98 -4.27
CA GLN A 175 0.70 6.06 -3.17
C GLN A 175 2.10 6.32 -2.62
N ILE A 176 2.20 6.48 -1.30
CA ILE A 176 3.45 6.74 -0.59
C ILE A 176 3.62 5.76 0.56
N ILE A 177 4.87 5.45 0.88
CA ILE A 177 5.23 4.64 2.04
C ILE A 177 5.50 5.55 3.24
N ARG A 178 4.87 5.24 4.38
CA ARG A 178 5.04 5.99 5.63
C ARG A 178 5.37 5.06 6.79
N GLU A 179 6.30 5.50 7.62
CA GLU A 179 6.58 4.86 8.90
C GLU A 179 5.35 4.90 9.82
N LEU A 180 5.16 3.83 10.60
CA LEU A 180 4.13 3.79 11.64
C LEU A 180 4.61 4.56 12.87
N ASP A 181 3.72 5.36 13.44
CA ASP A 181 3.92 5.95 14.76
C ASP A 181 3.29 5.12 15.88
N SER A 182 3.76 5.32 17.12
CA SER A 182 3.28 4.57 18.28
C SER A 182 1.81 4.78 18.58
N THR A 183 1.27 5.96 18.23
CA THR A 183 -0.13 6.32 18.52
C THR A 183 -1.06 5.54 17.59
N TYR A 184 -0.79 5.58 16.29
CA TYR A 184 -1.53 4.81 15.29
C TYR A 184 -1.48 3.31 15.58
N LEU A 185 -0.29 2.78 15.90
CA LEU A 185 -0.14 1.35 16.21
C LEU A 185 -0.92 0.95 17.46
N THR A 186 -0.94 1.80 18.49
CA THR A 186 -1.73 1.58 19.71
C THR A 186 -3.23 1.60 19.42
N GLU A 187 -3.69 2.57 18.62
CA GLU A 187 -5.08 2.67 18.19
C GLU A 187 -5.52 1.43 17.39
N LEU A 188 -4.69 0.98 16.45
CA LEU A 188 -4.94 -0.22 15.66
C LEU A 188 -5.05 -1.47 16.54
N LEU A 189 -4.12 -1.66 17.48
CA LEU A 189 -4.16 -2.77 18.43
C LEU A 189 -5.42 -2.76 19.31
N ASN A 190 -5.91 -1.58 19.71
CA ASN A 190 -7.17 -1.43 20.46
C ASN A 190 -8.40 -1.74 19.62
N ARG A 191 -8.37 -1.48 18.31
CA ARG A 191 -9.47 -1.85 17.40
C ARG A 191 -9.55 -3.37 17.17
N LEU A 192 -8.42 -4.06 17.20
CA LEU A 192 -8.35 -5.49 16.89
C LEU A 192 -8.70 -6.38 18.09
N LYS A 193 -8.23 -6.03 19.29
CA LYS A 193 -8.40 -6.86 20.49
C LYS A 193 -8.70 -6.04 21.73
N LEU A 194 -9.42 -6.65 22.66
CA LEU A 194 -9.55 -6.15 24.02
C LEU A 194 -8.28 -6.43 24.83
N TRP A 195 -7.97 -5.55 25.78
CA TRP A 195 -6.78 -5.66 26.62
C TRP A 195 -7.17 -5.75 28.09
N ILE A 196 -6.54 -6.69 28.80
CA ILE A 196 -6.81 -6.93 30.21
C ILE A 196 -5.51 -7.06 31.01
N LYS A 197 -5.58 -6.73 32.29
CA LYS A 197 -4.50 -6.92 33.25
C LYS A 197 -5.07 -7.45 34.56
N GLN A 198 -4.27 -8.24 35.28
CA GLN A 198 -4.60 -8.65 36.63
C GLN A 198 -4.83 -7.44 37.56
N ASP A 199 -5.94 -7.46 38.29
CA ASP A 199 -6.27 -6.49 39.33
C ASP A 199 -6.79 -7.20 40.58
N ASN A 200 -5.91 -7.34 41.57
CA ASN A 200 -6.19 -7.98 42.86
C ASN A 200 -7.25 -7.24 43.69
N ARG A 201 -7.70 -6.05 43.27
CA ARG A 201 -8.74 -5.26 43.96
C ARG A 201 -10.13 -5.42 43.34
N SER A 202 -10.23 -6.04 42.16
CA SER A 202 -11.50 -6.29 41.49
C SER A 202 -12.11 -7.63 41.94
N SER A 203 -13.44 -7.73 41.97
CA SER A 203 -14.15 -8.98 42.30
C SER A 203 -13.78 -10.13 41.38
N ASP A 204 -13.47 -9.80 40.12
CA ASP A 204 -13.23 -10.76 39.04
C ASP A 204 -11.72 -10.97 38.80
N GLY A 205 -10.84 -10.31 39.58
CA GLY A 205 -9.39 -10.41 39.49
C GLY A 205 -8.76 -9.81 38.22
N MET A 206 -9.55 -9.20 37.34
CA MET A 206 -9.13 -8.68 36.03
C MET A 206 -9.72 -7.28 35.78
N LYS A 207 -8.92 -6.42 35.15
CA LYS A 207 -9.32 -5.07 34.75
C LYS A 207 -9.14 -4.89 33.24
N LYS A 208 -10.20 -4.45 32.56
CA LYS A 208 -10.16 -3.99 31.16
C LYS A 208 -9.42 -2.65 31.07
N LEU A 209 -8.59 -2.50 30.05
CA LEU A 209 -7.87 -1.27 29.76
C LEU A 209 -7.59 -1.15 28.26
N ASP A 210 -7.09 -0.01 27.83
CA ASP A 210 -6.50 0.14 26.50
C ASP A 210 -5.07 -0.43 26.47
N CYS A 211 -4.62 -0.84 25.29
CA CYS A 211 -3.23 -1.19 24.99
C CYS A 211 -2.29 -0.08 25.50
N PRO A 212 -1.39 -0.39 26.45
CA PRO A 212 -0.38 0.58 26.87
C PRO A 212 0.57 0.94 25.71
N GLU A 213 0.69 2.23 25.40
CA GLU A 213 1.51 2.74 24.27
C GLU A 213 2.97 2.24 24.29
N ARG A 214 3.51 1.90 25.46
CA ARG A 214 4.83 1.27 25.58
C ARG A 214 4.98 0.00 24.74
N ILE A 215 3.91 -0.79 24.55
CA ILE A 215 3.93 -2.01 23.74
C ILE A 215 4.21 -1.66 22.28
N ALA A 216 3.45 -0.69 21.73
CA ALA A 216 3.68 -0.16 20.40
C ALA A 216 5.10 0.41 20.23
N ARG A 217 5.58 1.18 21.22
CA ARG A 217 6.96 1.71 21.22
C ARG A 217 8.02 0.60 21.20
N HIS A 218 7.85 -0.46 21.98
CA HIS A 218 8.77 -1.59 21.96
C HIS A 218 8.72 -2.36 20.64
N LEU A 219 7.53 -2.55 20.05
CA LEU A 219 7.39 -3.21 18.75
C LEU A 219 8.10 -2.41 17.64
N LEU A 220 7.90 -1.09 17.60
CA LEU A 220 8.56 -0.20 16.62
C LEU A 220 10.09 -0.13 16.82
N ALA A 221 10.56 -0.20 18.07
CA ALA A 221 11.98 -0.12 18.39
C ALA A 221 12.75 -1.42 18.14
N ARG A 222 12.07 -2.54 17.84
CA ARG A 222 12.70 -3.86 17.67
C ARG A 222 13.74 -3.86 16.53
N GLY A 223 13.45 -3.18 15.43
CA GLY A 223 14.37 -3.00 14.30
C GLY A 223 14.48 -4.19 13.34
N GLU A 224 14.06 -5.37 13.78
CA GLU A 224 13.93 -6.61 12.99
C GLU A 224 12.60 -7.27 13.38
N TRP A 225 11.88 -7.80 12.39
CA TRP A 225 10.57 -8.43 12.58
C TRP A 225 10.49 -9.69 11.73
N ASP A 226 10.06 -10.79 12.34
CA ASP A 226 10.00 -12.09 11.66
C ASP A 226 8.69 -12.26 10.89
N LEU A 227 7.61 -11.60 11.35
CA LEU A 227 6.26 -11.81 10.81
C LEU A 227 5.81 -10.76 9.80
N PHE A 228 6.48 -9.61 9.70
CA PHE A 228 6.11 -8.58 8.74
C PHE A 228 6.87 -8.75 7.42
N PRO A 229 6.20 -8.77 6.26
CA PRO A 229 6.87 -8.90 4.98
C PRO A 229 7.77 -7.70 4.64
N VAL A 230 8.89 -7.96 3.96
CA VAL A 230 9.81 -6.91 3.49
C VAL A 230 9.25 -6.25 2.22
N LEU A 231 9.06 -4.93 2.26
CA LEU A 231 8.48 -4.18 1.14
C LEU A 231 9.56 -3.49 0.29
N VAL A 232 9.79 -4.04 -0.90
CA VAL A 232 10.68 -3.47 -1.92
C VAL A 232 10.04 -2.28 -2.63
N GLY A 233 8.72 -2.29 -2.80
CA GLY A 233 7.98 -1.18 -3.37
C GLY A 233 6.52 -1.53 -3.62
N VAL A 234 5.74 -0.51 -3.94
CA VAL A 234 4.35 -0.64 -4.36
C VAL A 234 4.27 -0.40 -5.86
N ILE A 235 3.52 -1.24 -6.56
CA ILE A 235 3.17 -1.07 -7.97
C ILE A 235 1.65 -1.03 -8.08
N ASN A 236 1.14 -0.21 -8.99
CA ASN A 236 -0.30 -0.10 -9.25
C ASN A 236 -0.67 -0.49 -10.68
N HIS A 237 0.21 -1.23 -11.34
CA HIS A 237 -0.04 -1.91 -12.61
C HIS A 237 0.75 -3.23 -12.64
N PRO A 238 0.35 -4.22 -13.48
CA PRO A 238 1.12 -5.44 -13.67
C PRO A 238 2.55 -5.15 -14.10
N THR A 239 3.51 -5.98 -13.75
CA THR A 239 4.91 -5.78 -14.17
C THR A 239 5.55 -7.11 -14.56
N LEU A 240 6.81 -7.06 -14.98
CA LEU A 240 7.64 -8.26 -15.14
C LEU A 240 8.53 -8.40 -13.92
N ARG A 241 8.64 -9.60 -13.34
CA ARG A 241 9.66 -9.94 -12.34
C ARG A 241 11.06 -9.93 -12.99
N PRO A 242 12.16 -9.96 -12.20
CA PRO A 242 13.52 -9.97 -12.75
C PRO A 242 13.82 -11.16 -13.69
N ASP A 243 13.15 -12.29 -13.51
CA ASP A 243 13.24 -13.48 -14.38
C ASP A 243 12.44 -13.33 -15.70
N GLY A 244 11.67 -12.24 -15.84
CA GLY A 244 10.80 -11.95 -16.97
C GLY A 244 9.40 -12.57 -16.88
N SER A 245 9.05 -13.25 -15.77
CA SER A 245 7.70 -13.73 -15.52
C SER A 245 6.75 -12.56 -15.23
N ILE A 246 5.45 -12.75 -15.48
CA ILE A 246 4.45 -11.68 -15.30
C ILE A 246 3.94 -11.71 -13.86
N LEU A 247 3.86 -10.52 -13.26
CA LEU A 247 3.20 -10.26 -11.98
C LEU A 247 1.96 -9.42 -12.27
N ASP A 248 0.79 -10.06 -12.30
CA ASP A 248 -0.51 -9.47 -12.64
C ASP A 248 -1.64 -9.85 -11.65
N ILE A 249 -1.30 -10.48 -10.52
CA ILE A 249 -2.25 -10.83 -9.46
C ILE A 249 -2.11 -9.83 -8.30
N PRO A 250 -3.17 -9.07 -7.94
CA PRO A 250 -3.13 -8.13 -6.82
C PRO A 250 -2.77 -8.82 -5.50
N GLY A 251 -1.88 -8.20 -4.71
CA GLY A 251 -1.36 -8.77 -3.48
C GLY A 251 0.15 -8.61 -3.33
N TYR A 252 0.68 -9.11 -2.22
CA TYR A 252 2.10 -9.12 -1.96
C TYR A 252 2.75 -10.31 -2.67
N ASP A 253 3.80 -10.04 -3.44
CA ASP A 253 4.59 -11.05 -4.14
C ASP A 253 5.84 -11.36 -3.30
N GLU A 254 5.87 -12.55 -2.69
CA GLU A 254 6.96 -12.97 -1.80
C GLU A 254 8.33 -13.05 -2.48
N GLU A 255 8.35 -13.38 -3.78
CA GLU A 255 9.59 -13.54 -4.54
C GLU A 255 10.30 -12.20 -4.76
N THR A 256 9.55 -11.15 -5.06
CA THR A 256 10.11 -9.82 -5.37
C THR A 256 9.98 -8.81 -4.22
N GLY A 257 9.15 -9.08 -3.22
CA GLY A 257 8.80 -8.15 -2.17
C GLY A 257 7.98 -6.95 -2.66
N LEU A 258 7.36 -7.05 -3.84
CA LEU A 258 6.49 -6.01 -4.40
C LEU A 258 5.06 -6.21 -3.93
N LEU A 259 4.39 -5.11 -3.58
CA LEU A 259 2.94 -5.11 -3.40
C LEU A 259 2.28 -4.61 -4.68
N PHE A 260 1.54 -5.47 -5.36
CA PHE A 260 0.66 -5.05 -6.45
C PHE A 260 -0.70 -4.60 -5.88
N ALA A 261 -0.87 -3.29 -5.81
CA ALA A 261 -2.08 -2.62 -5.33
C ALA A 261 -2.64 -1.72 -6.45
N PRO A 262 -3.31 -2.31 -7.47
CA PRO A 262 -3.90 -1.52 -8.55
C PRO A 262 -4.92 -0.53 -8.00
N ASP A 263 -5.06 0.61 -8.68
CA ASP A 263 -6.14 1.56 -8.42
C ASP A 263 -7.43 1.08 -9.12
N HIS A 264 -8.03 1.90 -9.98
CA HIS A 264 -9.29 1.58 -10.67
C HIS A 264 -9.11 1.14 -12.14
N ASP A 265 -7.86 0.99 -12.58
CA ASP A 265 -7.56 0.66 -13.97
C ASP A 265 -7.78 -0.83 -14.25
N ASP A 266 -8.43 -1.13 -15.37
CA ASP A 266 -8.51 -2.48 -15.90
C ASP A 266 -7.30 -2.73 -16.82
N PHE A 267 -6.52 -3.75 -16.49
CA PHE A 267 -5.33 -4.13 -17.24
C PHE A 267 -5.64 -5.36 -18.07
N ALA A 268 -5.60 -5.19 -19.40
CA ALA A 268 -5.72 -6.31 -20.31
C ALA A 268 -4.59 -7.32 -20.06
N LYS A 269 -4.92 -8.61 -20.24
CA LYS A 269 -3.97 -9.71 -20.02
C LYS A 269 -2.73 -9.55 -20.89
N ILE A 270 -1.56 -9.64 -20.28
CA ILE A 270 -0.28 -9.64 -20.99
C ILE A 270 -0.05 -11.06 -21.54
N PRO A 271 0.24 -11.23 -22.85
CA PRO A 271 0.53 -12.55 -23.40
C PRO A 271 1.74 -13.19 -22.69
N GLN A 272 1.65 -14.48 -22.34
CA GLN A 272 2.76 -15.18 -21.69
C GLN A 272 3.94 -15.46 -22.64
N TYR A 273 3.64 -15.66 -23.93
CA TYR A 273 4.62 -15.97 -24.98
C TYR A 273 4.37 -15.11 -26.24
N PRO A 274 4.52 -13.77 -26.15
CA PRO A 274 4.31 -12.90 -27.29
C PRO A 274 5.39 -13.10 -28.36
N THR A 275 4.98 -12.99 -29.61
CA THR A 275 5.85 -13.05 -30.78
C THR A 275 6.50 -11.68 -31.05
N ARG A 276 7.45 -11.66 -32.00
CA ARG A 276 8.03 -10.40 -32.49
C ARG A 276 6.99 -9.48 -33.12
N ASP A 277 5.97 -10.05 -33.77
CA ASP A 277 4.91 -9.25 -34.41
C ASP A 277 3.97 -8.64 -33.37
N ASP A 278 3.66 -9.37 -32.29
CA ASP A 278 2.92 -8.81 -31.15
C ASP A 278 3.67 -7.62 -30.52
N ALA A 279 5.00 -7.73 -30.42
CA ALA A 279 5.84 -6.64 -29.94
C ALA A 279 5.84 -5.44 -30.89
N ARG A 280 5.82 -5.65 -32.22
CA ARG A 280 5.74 -4.57 -33.21
C ARG A 280 4.40 -3.82 -33.15
N VAL A 281 3.28 -4.56 -33.08
CA VAL A 281 1.95 -3.94 -32.91
C VAL A 281 1.87 -3.15 -31.61
N SER A 282 2.45 -3.70 -30.54
CA SER A 282 2.53 -3.01 -29.25
C SER A 282 3.41 -1.76 -29.31
N LEU A 283 4.51 -1.81 -30.07
CA LEU A 283 5.38 -0.66 -30.30
C LEU A 283 4.63 0.47 -31.00
N ASP A 284 3.85 0.18 -32.05
CA ASP A 284 3.06 1.19 -32.77
C ASP A 284 2.07 1.92 -31.85
N ILE A 285 1.47 1.21 -30.88
CA ILE A 285 0.57 1.81 -29.87
C ILE A 285 1.30 2.85 -29.02
N ILE A 286 2.52 2.54 -28.56
CA ILE A 286 3.32 3.48 -27.76
C ILE A 286 3.83 4.63 -28.63
N LEU A 287 4.23 4.33 -29.87
CA LEU A 287 4.73 5.33 -30.81
C LEU A 287 3.66 6.34 -31.22
N ASP A 288 2.39 5.94 -31.28
CA ASP A 288 1.26 6.85 -31.53
C ASP A 288 1.13 7.92 -30.42
N VAL A 289 1.35 7.56 -29.15
CA VAL A 289 1.38 8.53 -28.03
C VAL A 289 2.52 9.54 -28.19
N LEU A 290 3.62 9.12 -28.81
CA LEU A 290 4.81 9.95 -28.99
C LEU A 290 4.80 10.77 -30.30
N ARG A 291 3.82 10.58 -31.19
CA ARG A 291 3.89 11.06 -32.59
C ARG A 291 3.99 12.58 -32.74
N ASP A 292 3.32 13.35 -31.88
CA ASP A 292 3.17 14.80 -32.01
C ASP A 292 4.26 15.59 -31.25
N PHE A 293 5.14 14.88 -30.54
CA PHE A 293 6.29 15.48 -29.87
C PHE A 293 7.34 15.90 -30.92
N PRO A 294 7.87 17.12 -30.80
CA PRO A 294 8.80 17.66 -31.78
C PRO A 294 10.22 17.17 -31.47
N PHE A 295 10.50 15.89 -31.65
CA PHE A 295 11.83 15.35 -31.43
C PHE A 295 12.84 16.01 -32.38
N ASP A 296 14.02 16.35 -31.86
CA ASP A 296 15.11 16.88 -32.69
C ASP A 296 15.54 15.80 -33.69
N GLU A 297 15.72 16.19 -34.96
CA GLU A 297 16.03 15.29 -36.08
C GLU A 297 17.47 15.50 -36.60
N SER A 298 18.26 16.35 -35.92
CA SER A 298 19.62 16.67 -36.35
C SER A 298 20.59 15.47 -36.38
N ASP A 299 20.25 14.38 -35.68
CA ASP A 299 21.04 13.14 -35.59
C ASP A 299 20.50 12.01 -36.51
N GLU A 300 19.63 12.29 -37.50
CA GLU A 300 19.07 11.27 -38.40
C GLU A 300 20.04 10.88 -39.54
N ASP A 301 20.68 9.72 -39.41
CA ASP A 301 21.42 9.05 -40.49
C ASP A 301 20.57 7.95 -41.13
N GLY A 302 19.98 8.25 -42.31
CA GLY A 302 19.67 7.36 -43.45
C GLY A 302 18.83 6.07 -43.31
N ASP A 303 18.78 5.44 -42.15
CA ASP A 303 18.15 4.12 -41.91
C ASP A 303 17.62 3.94 -40.47
N TYR A 304 17.83 4.91 -39.57
CA TYR A 304 17.47 4.80 -38.15
C TYR A 304 16.25 5.63 -37.74
N THR A 305 15.43 5.05 -36.84
CA THR A 305 14.42 5.74 -36.04
C THR A 305 15.07 6.86 -35.21
N ASN A 306 14.48 8.06 -35.22
CA ASN A 306 14.90 9.21 -34.42
C ASN A 306 15.42 8.84 -33.00
N THR A 307 16.68 9.18 -32.70
CA THR A 307 17.36 8.82 -31.44
C THR A 307 16.63 9.35 -30.21
N HIS A 308 16.13 10.59 -30.25
CA HIS A 308 15.44 11.20 -29.11
C HIS A 308 14.07 10.56 -28.85
N ARG A 309 13.36 10.15 -29.90
CA ARG A 309 12.13 9.35 -29.76
C ARG A 309 12.42 8.00 -29.11
N SER A 310 13.55 7.37 -29.46
CA SER A 310 14.00 6.12 -28.84
C SER A 310 14.32 6.28 -27.34
N VAL A 311 14.90 7.42 -26.93
CA VAL A 311 15.12 7.76 -25.52
C VAL A 311 13.79 7.96 -24.76
N ALA A 312 12.80 8.62 -25.39
CA ALA A 312 11.47 8.76 -24.80
C ALA A 312 10.79 7.39 -24.61
N LEU A 313 10.87 6.51 -25.61
CA LEU A 313 10.38 5.14 -25.53
C LEU A 313 11.09 4.35 -24.42
N SER A 314 12.42 4.46 -24.30
CA SER A 314 13.17 3.77 -23.24
C SER A 314 12.76 4.25 -21.85
N ALA A 315 12.40 5.53 -21.68
CA ALA A 315 11.90 6.05 -20.41
C ALA A 315 10.57 5.38 -20.01
N ILE A 316 9.64 5.24 -20.95
CA ILE A 316 8.34 4.57 -20.73
C ILE A 316 8.57 3.10 -20.33
N LEU A 317 9.36 2.36 -21.11
CA LEU A 317 9.64 0.95 -20.86
C LEU A 317 10.36 0.75 -19.53
N THR A 318 11.36 1.59 -19.23
CA THR A 318 12.07 1.58 -17.95
C THR A 318 11.10 1.81 -16.79
N GLY A 319 10.19 2.77 -16.91
CA GLY A 319 9.18 3.06 -15.90
C GLY A 319 8.32 1.84 -15.54
N LEU A 320 7.87 1.08 -16.54
CA LEU A 320 7.00 -0.08 -16.37
C LEU A 320 7.66 -1.26 -15.63
N ILE A 321 8.98 -1.38 -15.69
CA ILE A 321 9.73 -2.46 -15.01
C ILE A 321 10.77 -1.93 -14.02
N ARG A 322 10.67 -0.65 -13.62
CA ARG A 322 11.71 0.00 -12.81
C ARG A 322 11.96 -0.75 -11.51
N LYS A 323 10.92 -1.33 -10.91
CA LYS A 323 11.00 -2.07 -9.65
C LYS A 323 11.72 -3.42 -9.78
N SER A 324 11.90 -3.92 -11.00
CA SER A 324 12.46 -5.26 -11.29
C SER A 324 13.90 -5.21 -11.79
N ILE A 325 14.42 -4.02 -12.07
CA ILE A 325 15.81 -3.82 -12.51
C ILE A 325 16.63 -3.16 -11.39
N SER A 326 17.89 -3.55 -11.28
CA SER A 326 18.79 -3.09 -10.20
C SER A 326 19.15 -1.61 -10.33
N THR A 327 19.39 -1.14 -11.55
CA THR A 327 19.80 0.22 -11.88
C THR A 327 19.01 0.73 -13.09
N ALA A 328 18.93 2.05 -13.24
CA ALA A 328 18.30 2.68 -14.38
C ALA A 328 18.95 4.06 -14.62
N PRO A 329 19.10 4.49 -15.88
CA PRO A 329 19.61 5.81 -16.16
C PRO A 329 18.59 6.89 -15.81
N LEU A 330 19.08 8.10 -15.55
CA LEU A 330 18.27 9.30 -15.60
C LEU A 330 17.83 9.54 -17.05
N HIS A 331 16.58 9.93 -17.29
CA HIS A 331 16.13 10.38 -18.60
C HIS A 331 15.92 11.89 -18.58
N GLY A 332 16.71 12.62 -19.38
CA GLY A 332 16.64 14.07 -19.51
C GLY A 332 15.85 14.49 -20.74
N PHE A 333 14.89 15.41 -20.56
CA PHE A 333 14.13 16.05 -21.62
C PHE A 333 14.54 17.51 -21.75
N SER A 334 15.22 17.85 -22.84
CA SER A 334 15.75 19.18 -23.13
C SER A 334 15.05 19.81 -24.31
N ALA A 335 14.97 21.14 -24.32
CA ALA A 335 14.50 21.90 -25.48
C ALA A 335 15.09 23.31 -25.43
N PRO A 336 15.23 24.01 -26.57
CA PRO A 336 15.75 25.37 -26.61
C PRO A 336 14.85 26.39 -25.90
N LYS A 337 13.52 26.16 -25.90
CA LYS A 337 12.51 27.08 -25.37
C LYS A 337 11.59 26.41 -24.35
N MET A 338 10.92 27.23 -23.56
CA MET A 338 9.80 26.78 -22.73
C MET A 338 8.60 26.33 -23.59
N ALA A 339 7.59 25.72 -22.97
CA ALA A 339 6.37 25.26 -23.63
C ALA A 339 6.58 24.28 -24.82
N SER A 340 7.74 23.63 -24.93
CA SER A 340 8.06 22.68 -26.00
C SER A 340 7.59 21.24 -25.71
N GLY A 341 6.84 21.00 -24.63
CA GLY A 341 6.33 19.66 -24.26
C GLY A 341 7.22 18.83 -23.33
N LYS A 342 8.33 19.36 -22.79
CA LYS A 342 9.26 18.62 -21.91
C LYS A 342 8.60 18.01 -20.66
N SER A 343 7.94 18.85 -19.86
CA SER A 343 7.25 18.40 -18.64
C SER A 343 6.04 17.53 -18.98
N LEU A 344 5.38 17.77 -20.13
CA LEU A 344 4.33 16.88 -20.62
C LEU A 344 4.90 15.48 -20.92
N LEU A 345 6.05 15.38 -21.59
CA LEU A 345 6.67 14.09 -21.88
C LEU A 345 7.04 13.33 -20.60
N ALA A 346 7.58 14.03 -19.60
CA ALA A 346 7.84 13.45 -18.28
C ALA A 346 6.55 12.93 -17.62
N ASP A 347 5.48 13.73 -17.64
CA ASP A 347 4.17 13.33 -17.12
C ASP A 347 3.61 12.13 -17.85
N ILE A 348 3.72 12.03 -19.18
CA ILE A 348 3.24 10.86 -19.93
C ILE A 348 3.96 9.57 -19.49
N VAL A 349 5.28 9.62 -19.27
CA VAL A 349 6.04 8.48 -18.73
C VAL A 349 5.48 8.07 -17.35
N ALA A 350 5.26 9.02 -16.45
CA ALA A 350 4.74 8.74 -15.11
C ALA A 350 3.27 8.31 -15.11
N ILE A 351 2.41 8.89 -15.95
CA ILE A 351 1.00 8.53 -16.06
C ILE A 351 0.87 7.09 -16.53
N ILE A 352 1.64 6.67 -17.55
CA ILE A 352 1.63 5.29 -18.01
C ILE A 352 2.08 4.35 -16.87
N GLY A 353 3.20 4.66 -16.23
CA GLY A 353 3.77 3.79 -15.20
C GLY A 353 3.16 3.89 -13.80
N SER A 354 2.33 4.89 -13.49
CA SER A 354 1.79 5.09 -12.13
C SER A 354 0.38 5.67 -12.06
N GLY A 355 -0.25 6.00 -13.19
CA GLY A 355 -1.57 6.66 -13.24
C GLY A 355 -1.56 8.12 -12.80
N ASN A 356 -0.42 8.60 -12.30
CA ASN A 356 -0.23 9.91 -11.70
C ASN A 356 0.82 10.72 -12.47
N ASP A 357 0.77 12.04 -12.30
CA ASP A 357 1.83 12.93 -12.76
C ASP A 357 3.12 12.67 -11.95
N CYS A 358 4.26 13.13 -12.48
CA CYS A 358 5.54 12.96 -11.78
C CYS A 358 5.52 13.61 -10.39
N THR A 359 6.28 13.04 -9.47
CA THR A 359 6.70 13.80 -8.29
C THR A 359 7.71 14.85 -8.74
N MET A 360 7.35 16.12 -8.61
CA MET A 360 8.19 17.23 -9.05
C MET A 360 9.16 17.59 -7.94
N LEU A 361 10.45 17.57 -8.28
CA LEU A 361 11.55 17.88 -7.39
C LEU A 361 12.25 19.13 -7.90
N SER A 362 12.17 20.23 -7.14
CA SER A 362 12.91 21.43 -7.49
C SER A 362 14.41 21.17 -7.32
N HIS A 363 15.22 21.64 -8.28
CA HIS A 363 16.67 21.57 -8.14
C HIS A 363 17.13 22.30 -6.87
N ALA A 364 17.98 21.67 -6.07
CA ALA A 364 18.44 22.20 -4.78
C ALA A 364 19.65 23.11 -4.95
N ASP A 365 19.77 24.15 -4.12
CA ASP A 365 20.88 25.11 -4.19
C ASP A 365 22.19 24.59 -3.61
N ASN A 366 22.13 23.54 -2.80
CA ASN A 366 23.31 22.92 -2.21
C ASN A 366 23.12 21.40 -2.07
N GLU A 367 24.25 20.70 -1.96
CA GLU A 367 24.31 19.23 -1.87
C GLU A 367 23.57 18.68 -0.63
N VAL A 368 23.55 19.42 0.48
CA VAL A 368 22.88 18.99 1.72
C VAL A 368 21.37 18.92 1.52
N GLU A 369 20.79 19.97 0.93
CA GLU A 369 19.38 19.99 0.57
C GLU A 369 19.04 18.95 -0.49
N GLU A 370 19.90 18.75 -1.47
CA GLU A 370 19.71 17.73 -2.49
C GLU A 370 19.63 16.33 -1.87
N LYS A 371 20.59 15.97 -1.01
CA LYS A 371 20.61 14.69 -0.28
C LYS A 371 19.36 14.51 0.57
N LYS A 372 18.93 15.56 1.27
CA LYS A 372 17.71 15.54 2.09
C LYS A 372 16.46 15.27 1.23
N ARG A 373 16.32 15.98 0.12
CA ARG A 373 15.19 15.83 -0.82
C ARG A 373 15.19 14.44 -1.48
N LEU A 374 16.37 13.98 -1.91
CA LEU A 374 16.56 12.67 -2.53
C LEU A 374 16.24 11.53 -1.54
N MET A 375 16.73 11.62 -0.30
CA MET A 375 16.40 10.64 0.74
C MET A 375 14.90 10.61 1.04
N ALA A 376 14.24 11.78 1.07
CA ALA A 376 12.80 11.85 1.32
C ALA A 376 11.98 11.09 0.26
N VAL A 377 12.26 11.31 -1.03
CA VAL A 377 11.55 10.62 -2.12
C VAL A 377 11.87 9.12 -2.15
N LEU A 378 13.09 8.72 -1.79
CA LEU A 378 13.51 7.31 -1.71
C LEU A 378 12.82 6.54 -0.57
N LEU A 379 12.67 7.19 0.59
CA LEU A 379 11.98 6.60 1.75
C LEU A 379 10.48 6.43 1.50
N GLU A 380 9.86 7.45 0.89
CA GLU A 380 8.44 7.43 0.53
C GLU A 380 8.17 6.57 -0.72
N ALA A 381 9.24 6.13 -1.40
CA ALA A 381 9.26 5.22 -2.55
C ALA A 381 8.48 5.72 -3.77
N ASP A 382 8.53 7.03 -4.01
CA ASP A 382 7.87 7.68 -5.15
C ASP A 382 8.26 6.97 -6.46
N PRO A 383 7.31 6.52 -7.30
CA PRO A 383 7.64 5.69 -8.46
C PRO A 383 8.37 6.47 -9.57
N PHE A 384 7.99 7.74 -9.75
CA PHE A 384 8.54 8.66 -10.74
C PHE A 384 8.87 10.00 -10.10
N VAL A 385 10.13 10.42 -10.24
CA VAL A 385 10.62 11.70 -9.71
C VAL A 385 11.25 12.49 -10.85
N CYS A 386 10.74 13.70 -11.10
CA CYS A 386 11.23 14.60 -12.12
C CYS A 386 11.93 15.80 -11.50
N PHE A 387 13.22 15.97 -11.77
CA PHE A 387 13.93 17.22 -11.52
C PHE A 387 13.48 18.26 -12.54
N ASP A 388 12.59 19.16 -12.13
CA ASP A 388 11.92 20.06 -13.06
C ASP A 388 12.59 21.44 -13.17
N ASN A 389 12.48 22.02 -14.37
CA ASN A 389 12.97 23.35 -14.70
C ASN A 389 14.44 23.59 -14.30
N ILE A 390 15.32 22.67 -14.70
CA ILE A 390 16.75 22.84 -14.52
C ILE A 390 17.26 23.90 -15.51
N GLU A 391 17.79 24.99 -14.95
CA GLU A 391 18.30 26.15 -15.71
C GLU A 391 19.84 26.24 -15.71
N ARG A 392 20.51 25.44 -14.88
CA ARG A 392 21.97 25.42 -14.73
C ARG A 392 22.54 24.04 -15.05
N PRO A 393 23.83 23.91 -15.40
CA PRO A 393 24.46 22.62 -15.57
C PRO A 393 24.24 21.72 -14.34
N PHE A 394 23.71 20.52 -14.57
CA PHE A 394 23.27 19.64 -13.51
C PHE A 394 24.27 18.51 -13.28
N GLY A 395 24.79 18.45 -12.06
CA GLY A 395 25.65 17.37 -11.57
C GLY A 395 25.30 17.07 -10.12
N SER A 396 25.30 15.78 -9.76
CA SER A 396 24.97 15.34 -8.41
C SER A 396 25.69 14.03 -8.09
N SER A 397 26.59 14.06 -7.12
CA SER A 397 27.30 12.87 -6.60
C SER A 397 26.34 11.88 -5.95
N ALA A 398 25.35 12.41 -5.22
CA ALA A 398 24.31 11.63 -4.57
C ALA A 398 23.43 10.90 -5.61
N LEU A 399 22.97 11.61 -6.64
CA LEU A 399 22.17 11.02 -7.71
C LEU A 399 22.98 10.00 -8.52
N CYS A 400 24.27 10.24 -8.81
CA CYS A 400 25.13 9.24 -9.44
C CYS A 400 25.15 7.91 -8.66
N THR A 401 25.20 7.99 -7.32
CA THR A 401 25.14 6.81 -6.45
C THR A 401 23.78 6.14 -6.54
N VAL A 402 22.70 6.91 -6.45
CA VAL A 402 21.32 6.42 -6.53
C VAL A 402 21.03 5.71 -7.87
N LEU A 403 21.52 6.24 -8.99
CA LEU A 403 21.30 5.65 -10.31
C LEU A 403 22.07 4.34 -10.54
N THR A 404 23.14 4.09 -9.76
CA THR A 404 24.06 2.95 -10.00
C THR A 404 24.12 1.92 -8.89
N GLN A 405 23.55 2.21 -7.72
CA GLN A 405 23.48 1.28 -6.58
C GLN A 405 22.03 0.89 -6.32
N GLN A 406 21.77 -0.31 -5.82
CA GLN A 406 20.42 -0.75 -5.43
C GLN A 406 19.92 -0.10 -4.13
N LYS A 407 20.85 0.35 -3.29
CA LYS A 407 20.62 0.90 -1.95
C LYS A 407 21.37 2.20 -1.81
N TYR A 408 20.73 3.18 -1.19
CA TYR A 408 21.32 4.46 -0.83
C TYR A 408 21.26 4.63 0.69
N LYS A 409 22.40 4.95 1.30
CA LYS A 409 22.52 5.20 2.74
C LYS A 409 22.92 6.63 2.96
N ASP A 410 22.18 7.32 3.81
CA ASP A 410 22.58 8.63 4.31
C ASP A 410 22.01 8.86 5.72
N ARG A 411 22.50 9.90 6.38
CA ARG A 411 22.06 10.31 7.71
C ARG A 411 20.81 11.16 7.60
N ILE A 412 19.81 10.88 8.43
CA ILE A 412 18.67 11.78 8.57
C ILE A 412 19.11 13.01 9.37
N LEU A 413 18.82 14.19 8.83
CA LEU A 413 19.10 15.46 9.49
C LEU A 413 18.30 15.56 10.80
N GLY A 414 19.00 15.77 11.92
CA GLY A 414 18.41 15.83 13.26
C GLY A 414 18.44 14.50 14.03
N GLU A 415 18.83 13.40 13.38
CA GLU A 415 19.01 12.09 14.02
C GLU A 415 20.49 11.66 13.98
N THR A 416 20.91 10.79 14.89
CA THR A 416 22.24 10.15 14.86
C THR A 416 22.29 8.87 14.04
N ARG A 417 21.14 8.42 13.50
CA ARG A 417 21.01 7.15 12.79
C ARG A 417 21.10 7.33 11.27
N ASN A 418 21.83 6.42 10.62
CA ASN A 418 21.82 6.27 9.17
C ASN A 418 20.56 5.51 8.74
N THR A 419 19.94 5.95 7.65
CA THR A 419 18.80 5.27 7.05
C THR A 419 19.19 4.75 5.67
N GLU A 420 18.74 3.54 5.36
CA GLU A 420 18.91 2.90 4.05
C GLU A 420 17.58 2.93 3.30
N ALA A 421 17.61 3.33 2.03
CA ALA A 421 16.47 3.29 1.13
C ALA A 421 16.83 2.60 -0.19
N LEU A 422 15.86 1.94 -0.81
CA LEU A 422 16.02 1.36 -2.14
C LEU A 422 15.92 2.46 -3.21
N THR A 423 16.72 2.32 -4.27
CA THR A 423 16.87 3.31 -5.36
C THR A 423 16.01 3.03 -6.58
N ASN A 424 15.02 2.15 -6.43
CA ASN A 424 14.15 1.64 -7.50
C ASN A 424 13.08 2.66 -7.95
N ILE A 425 13.48 3.92 -8.14
CA ILE A 425 12.69 5.04 -8.63
C ILE A 425 13.08 5.32 -10.08
N CYS A 426 12.11 5.69 -10.92
CA CYS A 426 12.38 6.19 -12.26
C CYS A 426 12.66 7.69 -12.17
N PHE A 427 13.91 8.09 -12.42
CA PHE A 427 14.31 9.49 -12.39
C PHE A 427 14.22 10.11 -13.78
N LEU A 428 13.61 11.28 -13.84
CA LEU A 428 13.46 12.12 -15.01
C LEU A 428 14.03 13.51 -14.72
N ALA A 429 14.40 14.25 -15.75
CA ALA A 429 14.81 15.65 -15.63
C ALA A 429 14.28 16.47 -16.80
N THR A 430 13.89 17.71 -16.55
CA THR A 430 13.49 18.66 -17.60
C THR A 430 14.31 19.93 -17.45
N GLY A 431 14.63 20.57 -18.59
CA GLY A 431 15.34 21.84 -18.56
C GLY A 431 15.39 22.52 -19.91
N ASN A 432 15.69 23.82 -19.91
CA ASN A 432 16.02 24.54 -21.14
C ASN A 432 17.52 24.36 -21.40
N ASN A 433 17.90 23.84 -22.57
CA ASN A 433 19.29 23.53 -22.90
C ASN A 433 19.99 22.71 -21.80
N LEU A 434 19.29 21.70 -21.30
CA LEU A 434 19.73 20.86 -20.20
C LEU A 434 21.12 20.29 -20.49
N THR A 435 22.05 20.52 -19.56
CA THR A 435 23.44 20.09 -19.66
C THR A 435 23.79 19.30 -18.41
N PHE A 436 24.18 18.03 -18.58
CA PHE A 436 24.67 17.20 -17.48
C PHE A 436 26.20 17.29 -17.40
N ILE A 437 26.73 17.42 -16.18
CA ILE A 437 28.16 17.59 -15.94
C ILE A 437 28.73 16.49 -15.02
N GLY A 438 30.05 16.30 -15.11
CA GLY A 438 30.76 15.27 -14.36
C GLY A 438 30.23 13.87 -14.65
N ASP A 439 30.28 13.01 -13.64
CA ASP A 439 29.91 11.60 -13.73
C ASP A 439 28.44 11.36 -14.11
N LEU A 440 27.56 12.33 -13.88
CA LEU A 440 26.13 12.20 -14.16
C LEU A 440 25.85 12.07 -15.67
N SER A 441 26.71 12.65 -16.51
CA SER A 441 26.60 12.58 -17.98
C SER A 441 26.60 11.13 -18.51
N THR A 442 27.38 10.24 -17.91
CA THR A 442 27.48 8.82 -18.29
C THR A 442 26.33 7.94 -17.77
N ARG A 443 25.46 8.50 -16.93
CA ARG A 443 24.33 7.81 -16.28
C ARG A 443 22.98 8.35 -16.77
N THR A 444 23.00 9.11 -17.85
CA THR A 444 21.84 9.85 -18.34
C THR A 444 21.63 9.63 -19.83
N MET A 445 20.37 9.42 -20.21
CA MET A 445 19.93 9.42 -21.60
C MET A 445 19.27 10.76 -21.92
N MET A 446 19.73 11.45 -22.97
CA MET A 446 19.21 12.77 -23.35
C MET A 446 18.27 12.69 -24.54
N CYS A 447 17.06 13.23 -24.36
CA CYS A 447 16.08 13.47 -25.41
C CYS A 447 15.96 14.97 -25.64
N LYS A 448 16.19 15.43 -26.87
CA LYS A 448 16.01 16.83 -27.26
C LYS A 448 14.72 16.99 -28.05
N LEU A 449 14.01 18.07 -27.74
CA LEU A 449 12.83 18.53 -28.45
C LEU A 449 13.13 19.85 -29.14
N ASP A 450 12.81 19.97 -30.43
CA ASP A 450 12.88 21.20 -31.19
C ASP A 450 11.56 21.45 -31.95
N PRO A 451 10.66 22.31 -31.43
CA PRO A 451 9.42 22.67 -32.10
C PRO A 451 9.58 23.32 -33.48
N LYS A 452 10.79 23.81 -33.85
CA LYS A 452 11.07 24.53 -35.11
C LYS A 452 10.14 25.74 -35.36
N VAL A 453 9.60 26.34 -34.30
CA VAL A 453 8.71 27.52 -34.35
C VAL A 453 9.09 28.57 -33.31
N GLU A 454 8.72 29.83 -33.56
CA GLU A 454 9.06 30.93 -32.65
C GLU A 454 8.31 30.85 -31.31
N ARG A 455 7.02 30.49 -31.36
CA ARG A 455 6.10 30.42 -30.21
C ARG A 455 5.50 29.01 -30.06
N PRO A 456 6.22 28.07 -29.43
CA PRO A 456 5.74 26.70 -29.23
C PRO A 456 4.40 26.61 -28.49
N GLU A 457 4.11 27.58 -27.61
CA GLU A 457 2.89 27.68 -26.82
C GLU A 457 1.62 27.95 -27.65
N GLU A 458 1.75 28.44 -28.89
CA GLU A 458 0.63 28.69 -29.80
C GLU A 458 0.27 27.44 -30.65
N ARG A 459 0.98 26.32 -30.49
CA ARG A 459 0.67 25.06 -31.19
C ARG A 459 -0.65 24.47 -30.67
N GLU A 460 -1.51 24.08 -31.60
CA GLU A 460 -2.76 23.40 -31.30
C GLU A 460 -2.61 21.88 -31.44
N PHE A 461 -3.32 21.14 -30.59
CA PHE A 461 -3.36 19.68 -30.58
C PHE A 461 -4.79 19.23 -30.38
N ASP A 462 -5.21 18.20 -31.11
CA ASP A 462 -6.59 17.68 -31.06
C ASP A 462 -6.89 16.87 -29.79
N VAL A 463 -5.85 16.50 -29.04
CA VAL A 463 -5.94 15.58 -27.90
C VAL A 463 -5.26 16.18 -26.68
N ASP A 464 -5.97 16.24 -25.56
CA ASP A 464 -5.33 16.36 -24.24
C ASP A 464 -4.63 15.04 -23.92
N LEU A 465 -3.31 15.02 -24.15
CA LEU A 465 -2.53 13.79 -24.04
C LEU A 465 -2.48 13.24 -22.61
N ARG A 466 -2.54 14.09 -21.58
CA ARG A 466 -2.58 13.60 -20.18
C ARG A 466 -3.89 12.87 -19.92
N LYS A 467 -5.01 13.43 -20.39
CA LYS A 467 -6.32 12.80 -20.29
C LYS A 467 -6.37 11.49 -21.08
N TYR A 468 -5.89 11.51 -22.32
CA TYR A 468 -5.84 10.32 -23.18
C TYR A 468 -5.00 9.20 -22.54
N ALA A 469 -3.82 9.52 -22.02
CA ALA A 469 -2.93 8.54 -21.39
C ALA A 469 -3.56 7.91 -20.15
N ARG A 470 -4.25 8.69 -19.29
CA ARG A 470 -4.99 8.14 -18.14
C ARG A 470 -6.13 7.22 -18.58
N GLN A 471 -6.93 7.64 -19.57
CA GLN A 471 -8.07 6.85 -20.06
C GLN A 471 -7.65 5.56 -20.78
N ASN A 472 -6.48 5.55 -21.43
CA ASN A 472 -5.98 4.40 -22.19
C ASN A 472 -4.84 3.67 -21.45
N ARG A 473 -4.61 3.98 -20.17
CA ARG A 473 -3.45 3.50 -19.40
C ARG A 473 -3.30 1.98 -19.46
N GLY A 474 -4.39 1.24 -19.25
CA GLY A 474 -4.39 -0.22 -19.29
C GLY A 474 -3.82 -0.77 -20.61
N LYS A 475 -4.22 -0.19 -21.75
CA LYS A 475 -3.72 -0.55 -23.09
C LYS A 475 -2.24 -0.19 -23.26
N LEU A 476 -1.82 0.99 -22.79
CA LEU A 476 -0.44 1.44 -22.89
C LEU A 476 0.51 0.58 -22.03
N VAL A 477 0.09 0.24 -20.81
CA VAL A 477 0.83 -0.67 -19.92
C VAL A 477 0.96 -2.05 -20.57
N GLN A 478 -0.15 -2.63 -21.06
CA GLN A 478 -0.13 -3.93 -21.73
C GLN A 478 0.82 -3.94 -22.93
N ALA A 479 0.77 -2.91 -23.78
CA ALA A 479 1.65 -2.78 -24.94
C ALA A 479 3.12 -2.73 -24.52
N GLY A 480 3.48 -1.85 -23.58
CA GLY A 480 4.86 -1.74 -23.10
C GLY A 480 5.40 -3.04 -22.50
N LEU A 481 4.60 -3.73 -21.69
CA LEU A 481 4.98 -5.01 -21.08
C LEU A 481 5.03 -6.15 -22.09
N THR A 482 4.21 -6.12 -23.15
CA THR A 482 4.27 -7.10 -24.25
C THR A 482 5.58 -6.99 -25.01
N ILE A 483 6.07 -5.77 -25.27
CA ILE A 483 7.38 -5.53 -25.90
C ILE A 483 8.49 -6.15 -25.04
N LEU A 484 8.50 -5.83 -23.74
CA LEU A 484 9.51 -6.33 -22.80
C LEU A 484 9.45 -7.86 -22.62
N ARG A 485 8.23 -8.42 -22.57
CA ARG A 485 8.03 -9.86 -22.45
C ARG A 485 8.49 -10.59 -23.71
N ALA A 486 8.26 -10.05 -24.90
CA ALA A 486 8.74 -10.62 -26.14
C ALA A 486 10.28 -10.68 -26.20
N TYR A 487 10.96 -9.64 -25.69
CA TYR A 487 12.42 -9.64 -25.55
C TYR A 487 12.91 -10.76 -24.63
N HIS A 488 12.27 -10.96 -23.47
CA HIS A 488 12.60 -12.06 -22.55
C HIS A 488 12.34 -13.43 -23.17
N VAL A 489 11.20 -13.62 -23.84
CA VAL A 489 10.83 -14.90 -24.50
C VAL A 489 11.78 -15.24 -25.64
N ALA A 490 12.29 -14.23 -26.35
CA ALA A 490 13.32 -14.40 -27.37
C ALA A 490 14.72 -14.75 -26.80
N GLY A 491 14.86 -14.89 -25.47
CA GLY A 491 16.11 -15.24 -24.82
C GLY A 491 17.04 -14.03 -24.60
N CYS A 492 16.50 -12.82 -24.48
CA CYS A 492 17.25 -11.58 -24.28
C CYS A 492 18.40 -11.41 -25.30
N PRO A 493 18.10 -11.40 -26.61
CA PRO A 493 19.12 -11.39 -27.66
C PRO A 493 20.04 -10.17 -27.51
N LYS A 494 21.35 -10.43 -27.47
CA LYS A 494 22.38 -9.38 -27.35
C LYS A 494 22.28 -8.40 -28.51
N GLN A 495 22.39 -7.13 -28.19
CA GLN A 495 22.59 -6.06 -29.17
C GLN A 495 24.10 -5.86 -29.39
N GLU A 496 24.50 -5.36 -30.56
CA GLU A 496 25.90 -5.02 -30.88
C GLU A 496 26.35 -3.71 -30.18
N ILE A 497 26.06 -3.61 -28.89
CA ILE A 497 26.41 -2.47 -28.04
C ILE A 497 27.57 -2.92 -27.17
N LYS A 498 28.66 -2.15 -27.16
CA LYS A 498 29.80 -2.42 -26.27
C LYS A 498 29.34 -2.30 -24.82
N GLN A 499 29.52 -3.37 -24.05
CA GLN A 499 29.38 -3.32 -22.60
C GLN A 499 30.59 -2.55 -22.03
N PHE A 500 30.32 -1.64 -21.11
CA PHE A 500 31.32 -0.84 -20.41
C PHE A 500 31.83 -1.54 -19.16
#